data_AF-A0A2L2Z883-F1
#
_entry.id   AF-A0A2L2Z883-F1
#
_cell.length_a   1.000
_cell.length_b   1.000
_cell.length_c   1.000
_cell.angle_alpha   90.00
_cell.angle_beta   90.00
_cell.angle_gamma   90.00
#
_symmetry.space_group_name_H-M   'P 1'
#
loop_
_entity.id
_entity.type
_entity.pdbx_description
1 polymer ?
#
loop_
_entity_poly.entity_id
_entity_poly.type
_entity_poly.pdbx_seq_one_letter_code
_entity_poly.pdbx_strand_id
1 'polypeptide(L)' 'FWSRVNIPKLLRAAEQAHLRAELVFLYDKNEEYDNALVTMLSHPTETRREVHYKEINTKVANIELY' A
#
# COMPACT_ATOMS: atom_id res chain seq x y z
N PHE A 1 -7.59 -10.54 13.29
CA PHE A 1 -7.50 -9.31 14.11
C PHE A 1 -7.58 -8.00 13.33
N TRP A 2 -7.82 -8.00 12.00
CA TRP A 2 -8.03 -6.78 11.18
C TRP A 2 -9.50 -6.55 10.76
N SER A 3 -10.35 -7.60 10.75
CA SER A 3 -11.77 -7.50 10.34
C SER A 3 -12.68 -6.61 11.20
N ARG A 4 -12.20 -6.09 12.35
CA ARG A 4 -12.96 -5.17 13.22
C ARG A 4 -12.37 -3.76 13.26
N VAL A 5 -11.31 -3.52 12.50
CA VAL A 5 -10.65 -2.22 12.43
C VAL A 5 -11.20 -1.47 11.22
N ASN A 6 -11.59 -0.21 11.43
CA ASN A 6 -12.08 0.64 10.34
C ASN A 6 -10.91 1.02 9.41
N ILE A 7 -10.62 0.17 8.43
CA ILE A 7 -9.60 0.39 7.37
C ILE A 7 -9.67 1.81 6.79
N PRO A 8 -10.84 2.37 6.39
CA PRO A 8 -10.88 3.73 5.85
C PRO A 8 -10.49 4.82 6.85
N LYS A 9 -10.72 4.59 8.15
CA LYS A 9 -10.30 5.54 9.20
C LYS A 9 -8.79 5.50 9.42
N LEU A 10 -8.19 4.31 9.36
CA LEU A 10 -6.74 4.13 9.46
C LEU A 10 -6.03 4.68 8.23
N LEU A 11 -6.57 4.49 7.02
CA LEU A 11 -6.04 5.08 5.80
C LEU A 11 -5.94 6.61 5.94
N ARG A 12 -7.00 7.27 6.40
CA ARG A 12 -6.98 8.73 6.64
C ARG A 12 -5.97 9.13 7.71
N ALA A 13 -5.88 8.39 8.82
CA ALA A 13 -4.93 8.70 9.87
C ALA A 13 -3.47 8.54 9.40
N ALA A 14 -3.18 7.48 8.66
CA ALA A 14 -1.86 7.21 8.09
C ALA A 14 -1.50 8.23 7.00
N GLU A 15 -2.49 8.69 6.21
CA GLU A 15 -2.31 9.77 5.24
C GLU A 15 -1.98 11.11 5.91
N GLN A 16 -2.71 11.47 6.97
CA GLN A 16 -2.46 12.70 7.73
C GLN A 16 -1.11 12.69 8.45
N ALA A 17 -0.68 11.52 8.92
CA ALA A 17 0.60 11.34 9.59
C ALA A 17 1.77 11.15 8.61
N HIS A 18 1.52 11.18 7.29
CA HIS A 18 2.51 10.88 6.26
C HIS A 18 3.20 9.51 6.42
N LEU A 19 2.51 8.55 7.05
CA LEU A 19 3.02 7.20 7.31
C LEU A 19 2.82 6.32 6.07
N ARG A 20 3.59 6.60 5.01
CA ARG A 20 3.51 5.93 3.70
C ARG A 20 3.72 4.42 3.79
N ALA A 21 4.61 3.96 4.68
CA ALA A 21 4.83 2.54 4.92
C ALA A 21 3.60 1.84 5.53
N GLU A 22 2.90 2.52 6.45
CA GLU A 22 1.65 1.99 7.03
C GLU A 22 0.49 2.06 6.04
N LEU A 23 0.41 3.09 5.20
CA LEU A 23 -0.54 3.15 4.08
C LEU A 23 -0.40 1.94 3.15
N VAL A 24 0.82 1.64 2.69
CA VAL A 24 1.09 0.47 1.82
C VAL A 24 0.69 -0.83 2.51
N PHE A 25 0.97 -0.95 3.81
CA PHE A 25 0.55 -2.12 4.59
C PHE A 25 -0.97 -2.24 4.72
N LEU A 26 -1.68 -1.13 4.93
CA LEU A 26 -3.14 -1.09 4.98
C LEU A 26 -3.75 -1.47 3.64
N TYR A 27 -3.18 -0.99 2.54
CA TYR A 27 -3.60 -1.34 1.19
C TYR A 27 -3.36 -2.83 0.88
N ASP A 28 -2.21 -3.41 1.27
CA ASP A 28 -1.94 -4.86 1.17
C ASP A 28 -2.99 -5.68 1.94
N LYS A 29 -3.38 -5.23 3.15
CA LYS A 29 -4.42 -5.88 3.96
C LYS A 29 -5.83 -5.73 3.41
N ASN A 30 -6.08 -4.67 2.64
CA ASN A 30 -7.36 -4.43 2.00
C ASN A 30 -7.42 -5.03 0.58
N GLU A 31 -6.40 -5.80 0.18
CA GLU A 31 -6.25 -6.39 -1.15
C GLU A 31 -6.24 -5.35 -2.30
N GLU A 32 -5.94 -4.08 -1.96
CA GLU A 32 -5.87 -2.96 -2.90
C GLU A 32 -4.42 -2.72 -3.37
N TYR A 33 -3.88 -3.70 -4.09
CA TYR A 33 -2.48 -3.70 -4.52
C TYR A 33 -2.14 -2.56 -5.49
N ASP A 34 -3.07 -2.10 -6.32
CA ASP A 34 -2.88 -0.93 -7.21
C ASP A 34 -2.54 0.33 -6.39
N ASN A 35 -3.34 0.64 -5.37
CA ASN A 35 -3.14 1.80 -4.51
C ASN A 35 -1.85 1.70 -3.69
N ALA A 36 -1.50 0.48 -3.24
CA ALA A 36 -0.22 0.20 -2.60
C ALA A 36 0.94 0.51 -3.55
N LEU A 37 0.89 0.02 -4.79
CA LEU A 37 1.92 0.20 -5.80
C LEU A 37 2.10 1.68 -6.17
N VAL A 38 1.01 2.41 -6.43
CA VAL A 38 1.04 3.86 -6.71
C VAL A 38 1.68 4.63 -5.56
N THR A 39 1.33 4.30 -4.32
CA THR A 39 1.93 4.92 -3.14
C THR A 39 3.43 4.64 -3.07
N MET A 40 3.85 3.41 -3.39
CA MET A 40 5.26 3.02 -3.43
C MET A 40 6.05 3.69 -4.56
N LEU A 41 5.43 3.88 -5.72
CA LEU A 41 6.02 4.56 -6.88
C LEU A 41 6.17 6.06 -6.63
N SER A 42 5.21 6.68 -5.95
CA SER A 42 5.24 8.11 -5.66
C SER A 42 6.26 8.48 -4.57
N HIS A 43 6.59 7.57 -3.65
CA HIS A 43 7.51 7.83 -2.53
C HIS A 43 8.51 6.69 -2.30
N PRO A 44 9.38 6.39 -3.29
CA PRO A 44 10.24 5.22 -3.23
C PRO A 44 11.22 5.26 -2.06
N THR A 45 11.67 6.41 -1.60
CA THR A 45 12.64 6.52 -0.50
C THR A 45 12.13 5.98 0.84
N GLU A 46 10.83 6.01 1.08
CA GLU A 46 10.23 5.67 2.38
C GLU A 46 9.59 4.29 2.39
N THR A 47 9.13 3.81 1.23
CA THR A 47 8.37 2.55 1.11
C THR A 47 9.06 1.48 0.29
N ARG A 48 10.09 1.81 -0.51
CA ARG A 48 10.71 0.87 -1.46
C ARG A 48 11.62 -0.11 -0.72
N ARG A 49 11.06 -1.27 -0.39
CA ARG A 49 11.82 -2.50 -0.19
C ARG A 49 11.66 -3.32 -1.48
N GLU A 50 12.75 -3.56 -2.20
CA GLU A 50 12.71 -4.20 -3.54
C GLU A 50 11.99 -5.56 -3.52
N VAL A 51 12.16 -6.34 -2.46
CA VAL A 51 11.46 -7.62 -2.26
C VAL A 51 9.96 -7.40 -2.16
N HIS A 52 9.53 -6.46 -1.32
CA HIS A 52 8.11 -6.15 -1.09
C HIS A 52 7.44 -5.56 -2.33
N TYR A 53 8.15 -4.71 -3.07
CA TYR A 53 7.69 -4.17 -4.35
C TYR A 53 7.42 -5.28 -5.36
N LYS A 54 8.35 -6.24 -5.51
CA LYS A 54 8.16 -7.37 -6.43
C LYS A 54 6.95 -8.22 -6.03
N GLU A 55 6.76 -8.49 -4.74
CA GLU A 55 5.60 -9.25 -4.25
C GLU A 55 4.28 -8.53 -4.55
N ILE A 56 4.18 -7.22 -4.26
CA ILE A 56 2.98 -6.43 -4.57
C ILE A 56 2.75 -6.37 -6.08
N ASN A 57 3.80 -6.13 -6.87
CA ASN A 57 3.71 -6.07 -8.33
C ASN A 57 3.22 -7.38 -8.96
N THR A 58 3.56 -8.55 -8.38
CA THR A 58 3.01 -9.84 -8.84
C THR A 58 1.55 -10.06 -8.47
N LYS A 59 1.04 -9.37 -7.45
CA LYS A 59 -0.36 -9.46 -6.99
C LYS A 59 -1.26 -8.43 -7.66
N VAL A 60 -0.70 -7.34 -8.18
CA VAL A 60 -1.43 -6.39 -9.01
C VAL A 60 -1.90 -7.12 -10.27
N ALA A 61 -3.21 -7.37 -10.34
CA ALA A 61 -3.84 -7.99 -11.51
C ALA A 61 -3.86 -7.05 -12.72
N ASN A 62 -3.61 -5.76 -12.49
CA ASN A 62 -3.71 -4.71 -13.48
C ASN A 62 -2.37 -4.54 -14.25
N ILE A 63 -2.27 -5.20 -15.40
CA ILE A 63 -1.08 -5.21 -16.28
C ILE A 63 -0.85 -3.84 -16.96
N GLU A 64 -1.80 -2.91 -16.88
CA GLU A 64 -1.72 -1.59 -17.53
C GLU A 64 -0.71 -0.62 -16.90
N LEU A 65 -0.06 -1.00 -15.79
CA LEU A 65 0.94 -0.19 -15.08
C LEU A 65 2.40 -0.47 -15.49
N TYR A 66 2.64 -1.30 -16.52
CA TYR A 66 3.97 -1.69 -17.01
C TYR A 66 4.50 -0.81 -18.14
#